data_AF-A0A1E5FYJ8-F1
#
_entry.id   AF-A0A1E5FYJ8-F1
#
_cell.length_a   1.000
_cell.length_b   1.000
_cell.length_c   1.000
_cell.angle_alpha   90.00
_cell.angle_beta   90.00
_cell.angle_gamma   90.00
#
_symmetry.space_group_name_H-M   'P 1'
#
loop_
_entity.id
_entity.type
_entity.pdbx_description
1 polymer ?
#
loop_
_entity_poly.entity_id
_entity_poly.type
_entity_poly.pdbx_seq_one_letter_code
_entity_poly.pdbx_strand_id
1 'polypeptide(L)'
;MDDSQQKTNTRNTTVRKAARIESVMNSAMWHLTQRDMTESELIAKLKVKTDNQEWIDETLETLKGFGYLKSDQVFAEQFVEQAFSGEFGSRYIVEKLKKKGLTDSVISDAIHKVSFEKSTDEQTILIDRINHYYSSFTMSREKLVSTLQKRGFSYQQVKVAIDQHPQAHQLKSNIQIKAEKADLAKEVLKYARKGKGLTVIQQELRQRQIDTSELSSLIDRLINEEQLDFYSSCLEQLQKKSYDLNDHKERSKAYAMLSRKGFSSDEIKFALSEDNE
;
A
#
# COMPACT_ATOMS: atom_id res chain seq x y z
N MET A 1 1.57 -19.57 -24.87
CA MET A 1 2.26 -20.31 -23.80
C MET A 1 1.85 -19.61 -22.51
N ASP A 2 0.57 -19.77 -22.18
CA ASP A 2 0.05 -20.74 -21.21
C ASP A 2 0.22 -20.20 -19.79
N ASP A 3 -0.77 -19.41 -19.39
CA ASP A 3 -0.91 -18.92 -18.03
C ASP A 3 -2.29 -19.39 -17.54
N SER A 4 -2.25 -20.55 -16.91
CA SER A 4 -3.39 -21.34 -16.44
C SER A 4 -4.11 -20.63 -15.30
N GLN A 5 -5.20 -19.95 -15.65
CA GLN A 5 -6.21 -19.48 -14.69
C GLN A 5 -6.84 -20.69 -13.97
N GLN A 6 -6.58 -20.81 -12.68
CA GLN A 6 -7.33 -21.70 -11.78
C GLN A 6 -8.79 -21.23 -11.72
N LYS A 7 -9.62 -21.84 -12.58
CA LYS A 7 -11.09 -21.76 -12.50
C LYS A 7 -11.53 -22.42 -11.19
N THR A 8 -12.05 -21.63 -10.26
CA THR A 8 -12.83 -22.13 -9.12
C THR A 8 -14.08 -22.80 -9.67
N ASN A 9 -14.06 -24.14 -9.67
CA ASN A 9 -15.14 -24.97 -10.17
C ASN A 9 -16.29 -24.98 -9.17
N THR A 10 -17.16 -23.97 -9.23
CA THR A 10 -18.38 -23.89 -8.41
C THR A 10 -19.41 -24.87 -8.96
N ARG A 11 -19.24 -26.16 -8.63
CA ARG A 11 -20.29 -27.16 -8.88
C ARG A 11 -21.44 -26.89 -7.91
N ASN A 12 -22.58 -26.46 -8.45
CA ASN A 12 -23.86 -26.40 -7.74
C ASN A 12 -24.33 -27.84 -7.47
N THR A 13 -23.73 -28.50 -6.48
CA THR A 13 -24.24 -29.76 -5.94
C THR A 13 -25.31 -29.42 -4.92
N THR A 14 -26.57 -29.67 -5.25
CA THR A 14 -27.67 -29.65 -4.28
C THR A 14 -27.33 -30.63 -3.15
N VAL A 15 -27.01 -30.11 -1.96
CA VAL A 15 -26.65 -30.92 -0.80
C VAL A 15 -27.89 -31.70 -0.37
N ARG A 16 -27.83 -33.05 -0.40
CA ARG A 16 -28.90 -33.89 0.10
C ARG A 16 -29.11 -33.63 1.60
N LYS A 17 -30.30 -33.17 1.96
CA LYS A 17 -30.72 -32.92 3.35
C LYS A 17 -30.62 -34.19 4.18
N ALA A 18 -30.23 -34.05 5.44
CA ALA A 18 -30.10 -35.17 6.37
C ALA A 18 -31.47 -35.76 6.72
N ALA A 19 -31.56 -37.09 6.79
CA ALA A 19 -32.77 -37.80 7.22
C ALA A 19 -32.68 -38.31 8.67
N ARG A 20 -31.49 -38.23 9.29
CA ARG A 20 -31.19 -38.71 10.64
C ARG A 20 -29.98 -37.96 11.21
N ILE A 21 -29.88 -37.89 12.54
CA ILE A 21 -28.83 -37.14 13.24
C ILE A 21 -27.43 -37.63 12.89
N GLU A 22 -27.20 -38.92 12.67
CA GLU A 22 -25.85 -39.41 12.37
C GLU A 22 -25.35 -38.89 11.01
N SER A 23 -26.26 -38.51 10.10
CA SER A 23 -25.87 -37.84 8.84
C SER A 23 -25.36 -36.42 9.07
N VAL A 24 -25.84 -35.74 10.12
CA VAL A 24 -25.36 -34.43 10.57
C VAL A 24 -24.00 -34.60 11.25
N MET A 25 -23.88 -35.54 12.18
CA MET A 25 -22.62 -35.90 12.84
C MET A 25 -21.51 -36.28 11.85
N ASN A 26 -21.81 -37.16 10.88
CA ASN A 26 -20.85 -37.53 9.84
C ASN A 26 -20.42 -36.33 8.99
N SER A 27 -21.34 -35.41 8.68
CA SER A 27 -21.01 -34.18 7.96
C SER A 27 -20.12 -33.25 8.80
N ALA A 28 -20.39 -33.14 10.10
CA ALA A 28 -19.59 -32.33 11.01
C ALA A 28 -18.16 -32.88 11.14
N MET A 29 -18.05 -34.18 11.38
CA MET A 29 -16.75 -34.86 11.45
C MET A 29 -15.99 -34.73 10.14
N TRP A 30 -16.65 -34.90 9.00
CA TRP A 30 -16.02 -34.69 7.69
C TRP A 30 -15.42 -33.28 7.59
N HIS A 31 -16.14 -32.23 7.97
CA HIS A 31 -15.61 -30.86 7.95
C HIS A 31 -14.42 -30.66 8.90
N LEU A 32 -14.50 -31.17 10.13
CA LEU A 32 -13.44 -31.04 11.14
C LEU A 32 -12.16 -31.79 10.75
N THR A 33 -12.26 -32.91 10.03
CA THR A 33 -11.08 -33.63 9.54
C THR A 33 -10.31 -32.88 8.46
N GLN A 34 -10.95 -31.96 7.72
CA GLN A 34 -10.29 -31.23 6.64
C GLN A 34 -9.49 -30.03 7.15
N ARG A 35 -10.00 -29.34 8.18
CA ARG A 35 -9.37 -28.16 8.77
C ARG A 35 -9.98 -27.82 10.11
N ASP A 36 -9.23 -27.07 10.89
CA ASP A 36 -9.74 -26.49 12.12
C ASP A 36 -10.83 -25.43 11.84
N MET A 37 -11.92 -25.52 12.59
CA MET A 37 -13.15 -24.76 12.37
C MET A 37 -13.67 -24.17 13.66
N THR A 38 -14.31 -23.01 13.53
CA THR A 38 -15.05 -22.39 14.63
C THR A 38 -16.44 -23.03 14.74
N GLU A 39 -17.06 -22.91 15.91
CA GLU A 39 -18.43 -23.36 16.14
C GLU A 39 -19.38 -22.64 15.18
N SER A 40 -19.20 -21.31 14.99
CA SER A 40 -19.95 -20.53 14.02
C SER A 40 -19.81 -21.02 12.57
N GLU A 41 -18.60 -21.37 12.12
CA GLU A 41 -18.41 -21.93 10.78
C GLU A 41 -19.08 -23.30 10.63
N LEU A 42 -18.99 -24.14 11.67
CA LEU A 42 -19.56 -25.49 11.64
C LEU A 42 -21.10 -25.41 11.61
N ILE A 43 -21.71 -24.55 12.44
CA ILE A 43 -23.15 -24.27 12.42
C ILE A 43 -23.60 -23.85 11.02
N ALA A 44 -22.90 -22.90 10.40
CA ALA A 44 -23.25 -22.41 9.07
C ALA A 44 -23.26 -23.54 8.02
N LYS A 45 -22.33 -24.49 8.13
CA LYS A 45 -22.29 -25.68 7.25
C LYS A 45 -23.39 -26.68 7.57
N LEU A 46 -23.67 -26.95 8.83
CA LEU A 46 -24.72 -27.89 9.24
C LEU A 46 -26.12 -27.39 8.87
N LYS A 47 -26.37 -26.07 8.90
CA LYS A 47 -27.62 -25.46 8.41
C LYS A 47 -27.87 -25.70 6.91
N VAL A 48 -26.83 -25.89 6.11
CA VAL A 48 -26.99 -26.33 4.71
C VAL A 48 -27.46 -27.79 4.65
N LYS A 49 -27.04 -28.61 5.61
CA LYS A 49 -27.29 -30.06 5.67
C LYS A 49 -28.64 -30.42 6.28
N THR A 50 -29.15 -29.65 7.23
CA THR A 50 -30.42 -29.91 7.93
C THR A 50 -31.06 -28.60 8.40
N ASP A 51 -32.39 -28.61 8.52
CA ASP A 51 -33.16 -27.50 9.12
C ASP A 51 -33.58 -27.84 10.58
N ASN A 52 -33.29 -29.07 11.04
CA ASN A 52 -33.55 -29.48 12.42
C ASN A 52 -32.47 -28.93 13.36
N GLN A 53 -32.84 -27.95 14.18
CA GLN A 53 -31.94 -27.28 15.12
C GLN A 53 -31.50 -28.21 16.28
N GLU A 54 -32.38 -29.08 16.78
CA GLU A 54 -32.05 -30.02 17.86
C GLU A 54 -30.90 -30.96 17.45
N TRP A 55 -30.91 -31.44 16.20
CA TRP A 55 -29.83 -32.29 15.68
C TRP A 55 -28.50 -31.53 15.56
N ILE A 56 -28.55 -30.25 15.23
CA ILE A 56 -27.34 -29.41 15.17
C ILE A 56 -26.79 -29.24 16.58
N ASP A 57 -27.64 -28.87 17.54
CA ASP A 57 -27.24 -28.59 18.92
C ASP A 57 -26.67 -29.86 19.59
N GLU A 58 -27.34 -31.00 19.48
CA GLU A 58 -26.85 -32.28 20.02
C GLU A 58 -25.51 -32.69 19.37
N THR A 59 -25.35 -32.47 18.06
CA THR A 59 -24.09 -32.74 17.36
C THR A 59 -22.96 -31.86 17.90
N LEU A 60 -23.21 -30.56 18.10
CA LEU A 60 -22.21 -29.62 18.62
C LEU A 60 -21.82 -29.95 20.05
N GLU A 61 -22.78 -30.22 20.93
CA GLU A 61 -22.51 -30.60 22.32
C GLU A 61 -21.70 -31.91 22.38
N THR A 62 -22.05 -32.90 21.56
CA THR A 62 -21.30 -34.16 21.49
C THR A 62 -19.86 -33.93 21.03
N LEU A 63 -19.64 -33.10 20.01
CA LEU A 63 -18.29 -32.79 19.50
C LEU A 63 -17.46 -31.98 20.50
N LYS A 64 -18.08 -31.05 21.22
CA LYS A 64 -17.43 -30.30 22.32
C LYS A 64 -17.07 -31.23 23.47
N GLY A 65 -17.98 -32.12 23.88
CA GLY A 65 -17.75 -33.10 24.93
C GLY A 65 -16.60 -34.06 24.64
N PHE A 66 -16.41 -34.45 23.37
CA PHE A 66 -15.27 -35.25 22.94
C PHE A 66 -14.00 -34.44 22.65
N GLY A 67 -14.04 -33.10 22.74
CA GLY A 67 -12.89 -32.23 22.48
C GLY A 67 -12.55 -32.04 21.00
N TYR A 68 -13.41 -32.47 20.07
CA TYR A 68 -13.23 -32.25 18.62
C TYR A 68 -13.60 -30.82 18.19
N LEU A 69 -14.42 -30.12 18.98
CA LEU A 69 -14.83 -28.74 18.73
C LEU A 69 -14.56 -27.89 19.97
N LYS A 70 -14.04 -26.68 19.74
CA LYS A 70 -13.87 -25.66 20.78
C LYS A 70 -14.99 -24.63 20.63
N SER A 71 -15.37 -23.99 21.74
CA SER A 71 -16.21 -22.81 21.65
C SER A 71 -15.49 -21.71 20.87
N ASP A 72 -16.25 -20.82 20.25
CA ASP A 72 -15.70 -19.69 19.50
C ASP A 72 -14.76 -18.83 20.36
N GLN A 73 -15.06 -18.67 21.65
CA GLN A 73 -14.22 -17.95 22.60
C GLN A 73 -12.85 -18.62 22.80
N VAL A 74 -12.82 -19.92 23.08
CA VAL A 74 -11.57 -20.67 23.29
C VAL A 74 -10.75 -20.72 22.00
N PHE A 75 -11.41 -20.87 20.85
CA PHE A 75 -10.75 -20.81 19.55
C PHE A 75 -10.11 -19.43 19.32
N ALA A 76 -10.83 -18.35 19.59
CA ALA A 76 -10.35 -16.99 19.41
C ALA A 76 -9.13 -16.70 20.28
N GLU A 77 -9.17 -17.06 21.57
CA GLU A 77 -8.07 -16.87 22.51
C GLU A 77 -6.79 -17.58 22.05
N GLN A 78 -6.90 -18.85 21.65
CA GLN A 78 -5.76 -19.62 21.14
C GLN A 78 -5.19 -19.03 19.84
N PHE A 79 -6.06 -18.56 18.95
CA PHE A 79 -5.64 -17.91 17.72
C PHE A 79 -4.91 -16.59 18.00
N VAL A 80 -5.42 -15.78 18.95
CA VAL A 80 -4.79 -14.53 19.38
C VAL A 80 -3.40 -14.80 19.96
N GLU A 81 -3.29 -15.76 20.87
CA GLU A 81 -2.01 -16.13 21.50
C GLU A 81 -0.99 -16.57 20.44
N GLN A 82 -1.40 -17.44 19.51
CA GLN A 82 -0.56 -17.90 18.41
C GLN A 82 -0.15 -16.76 17.46
N ALA A 83 -1.04 -15.79 17.22
CA ALA A 83 -0.79 -14.65 16.36
C ALA A 83 0.20 -13.67 17.01
N PHE A 84 0.04 -13.37 18.30
CA PHE A 84 1.00 -12.53 19.04
C PHE A 84 2.38 -13.19 19.14
N SER A 85 2.44 -14.49 19.45
CA SER A 85 3.69 -15.26 19.42
C SER A 85 4.33 -15.26 18.03
N GLY A 86 3.51 -15.27 16.98
CA GLY A 86 3.95 -15.13 15.60
C GLY A 86 4.25 -13.69 15.17
N GLU A 87 4.27 -12.71 16.08
CA GLU A 87 4.52 -11.28 15.85
C GLU A 87 3.54 -10.61 14.87
N PHE A 88 2.25 -10.91 15.01
CA PHE A 88 1.15 -10.26 14.27
C PHE A 88 0.38 -9.30 15.18
N GLY A 89 -0.08 -8.17 14.63
CA GLY A 89 -0.86 -7.16 15.34
C GLY A 89 -2.37 -7.40 15.26
N SER A 90 -3.14 -6.69 16.09
CA SER A 90 -4.58 -6.96 16.25
C SER A 90 -5.42 -6.84 14.98
N ARG A 91 -5.07 -5.98 14.00
CA ARG A 91 -5.88 -5.92 12.76
C ARG A 91 -5.83 -7.22 11.97
N TYR A 92 -4.69 -7.92 11.98
CA TYR A 92 -4.57 -9.22 11.33
C TYR A 92 -5.47 -10.24 12.02
N ILE A 93 -5.47 -10.24 13.35
CA ILE A 93 -6.29 -11.13 14.17
C ILE A 93 -7.78 -10.90 13.89
N VAL A 94 -8.22 -9.63 13.97
CA VAL A 94 -9.59 -9.23 13.69
C VAL A 94 -10.01 -9.66 12.29
N GLU A 95 -9.21 -9.38 11.26
CA GLU A 95 -9.55 -9.76 9.88
C GLU A 95 -9.71 -11.29 9.73
N LYS A 96 -8.80 -12.07 10.32
CA LYS A 96 -8.82 -13.53 10.22
C LYS A 96 -9.99 -14.17 10.97
N LEU A 97 -10.27 -13.70 12.18
CA LEU A 97 -11.37 -14.23 13.00
C LEU A 97 -12.74 -13.81 12.45
N LYS A 98 -12.89 -12.59 11.93
CA LYS A 98 -14.11 -12.19 11.19
C LYS A 98 -14.37 -13.07 9.97
N LYS A 99 -13.31 -13.41 9.22
CA LYS A 99 -13.41 -14.36 8.08
C LYS A 99 -13.80 -15.78 8.53
N LYS A 100 -13.53 -16.13 9.80
CA LYS A 100 -14.00 -17.36 10.45
C LYS A 100 -15.37 -17.21 11.13
N GLY A 101 -16.12 -16.15 10.82
CA GLY A 101 -17.50 -15.99 11.27
C GLY A 101 -17.68 -15.57 12.73
N LEU A 102 -16.59 -15.20 13.43
CA LEU A 102 -16.69 -14.71 14.80
C LEU A 102 -17.19 -13.27 14.85
N THR A 103 -17.94 -12.96 15.90
CA THR A 103 -18.45 -11.61 16.15
C THR A 103 -17.36 -10.69 16.72
N ASP A 104 -17.56 -9.38 16.54
CA ASP A 104 -16.64 -8.36 17.04
C ASP A 104 -16.46 -8.43 18.56
N SER A 105 -17.51 -8.82 19.30
CA SER A 105 -17.44 -9.01 20.76
C SER A 105 -16.49 -10.12 21.16
N VAL A 106 -16.65 -11.33 20.61
CA VAL A 106 -15.79 -12.50 20.90
C VAL A 106 -14.33 -12.19 20.57
N ILE A 107 -14.10 -11.52 19.43
CA ILE A 107 -12.76 -11.13 19.00
C ILE A 107 -12.14 -10.11 19.96
N SER A 108 -12.89 -9.06 20.33
CA SER A 108 -12.42 -8.02 21.24
C SER A 108 -12.11 -8.60 22.62
N ASP A 109 -13.00 -9.44 23.14
CA ASP A 109 -12.85 -10.09 24.45
C ASP A 109 -11.62 -11.00 24.47
N ALA A 110 -11.43 -11.81 23.42
CA ALA A 110 -10.25 -12.67 23.30
C ALA A 110 -8.93 -11.87 23.21
N ILE A 111 -8.89 -10.79 22.42
CA ILE A 111 -7.72 -9.91 22.34
C ILE A 111 -7.40 -9.29 23.70
N HIS A 112 -8.42 -8.73 24.37
CA HIS A 112 -8.24 -8.08 25.67
C HIS A 112 -7.76 -9.06 26.74
N LYS A 113 -8.39 -10.24 26.82
CA LYS A 113 -8.04 -11.28 27.79
C LYS A 113 -6.60 -11.76 27.59
N VAL A 114 -6.23 -12.16 26.37
CA VAL A 114 -4.89 -12.67 26.10
C VAL A 114 -3.83 -11.58 26.30
N SER A 115 -4.09 -10.35 25.84
CA SER A 115 -3.16 -9.22 26.05
C SER A 115 -2.93 -8.97 27.54
N PHE A 116 -3.98 -9.01 28.35
CA PHE A 116 -3.88 -8.84 29.81
C PHE A 116 -3.14 -10.00 30.48
N GLU A 117 -3.57 -11.25 30.26
CA GLU A 117 -3.00 -12.44 30.90
C GLU A 117 -1.52 -12.65 30.57
N LYS A 118 -1.12 -12.33 29.33
CA LYS A 118 0.25 -12.50 28.86
C LYS A 118 1.07 -11.22 28.94
N SER A 119 0.52 -10.13 29.48
CA SER A 119 1.14 -8.80 29.49
C SER A 119 1.69 -8.41 28.10
N THR A 120 0.94 -8.74 27.05
CA THR A 120 1.39 -8.55 25.66
C THR A 120 1.09 -7.14 25.21
N ASP A 121 2.15 -6.42 24.84
CA ASP A 121 2.08 -5.12 24.18
C ASP A 121 2.49 -5.24 22.70
N GLU A 122 1.56 -4.90 21.81
CA GLU A 122 1.79 -4.91 20.37
C GLU A 122 2.89 -3.95 19.92
N GLN A 123 3.04 -2.81 20.61
CA GLN A 123 4.06 -1.83 20.26
C GLN A 123 5.45 -2.44 20.52
N THR A 124 5.64 -3.07 21.67
CA THR A 124 6.85 -3.82 22.01
C THR A 124 7.14 -4.94 21.01
N ILE A 125 6.17 -5.79 20.67
CA ILE A 125 6.32 -6.83 19.63
C ILE A 125 6.87 -6.25 18.33
N LEU A 126 6.31 -5.11 17.89
CA LEU A 126 6.69 -4.50 16.63
C LEU A 126 8.11 -3.91 16.68
N ILE A 127 8.47 -3.23 17.76
CA ILE A 127 9.81 -2.66 17.96
C ILE A 127 10.86 -3.76 17.93
N ASP A 128 10.65 -4.83 18.70
CA ASP A 128 11.57 -5.96 18.79
C ASP A 128 11.74 -6.64 17.43
N ARG A 129 10.63 -6.88 16.72
CA ARG A 129 10.66 -7.44 15.37
C ARG A 129 11.48 -6.59 14.40
N ILE A 130 11.25 -5.27 14.36
CA ILE A 130 11.96 -4.40 13.41
C ILE A 130 13.46 -4.38 13.76
N ASN A 131 13.80 -4.19 15.03
CA ASN A 131 15.19 -4.16 15.51
C ASN A 131 15.92 -5.47 15.22
N HIS A 132 15.26 -6.61 15.39
CA HIS A 132 15.83 -7.93 15.13
C HIS A 132 16.03 -8.19 13.63
N TYR A 133 15.03 -7.85 12.82
CA TYR A 133 15.01 -8.23 11.40
C TYR A 133 15.80 -7.27 10.49
N TYR A 134 15.97 -6.01 10.88
CA TYR A 134 16.55 -4.97 10.03
C TYR A 134 17.79 -4.32 10.66
N SER A 135 18.95 -4.97 10.51
CA SER A 135 20.23 -4.31 10.81
C SER A 135 20.52 -3.13 9.88
N SER A 136 19.97 -3.16 8.66
CA SER A 136 19.97 -2.07 7.69
C SER A 136 18.71 -2.14 6.82
N PHE A 137 18.31 -1.02 6.22
CA PHE A 137 17.13 -0.96 5.36
C PHE A 137 17.51 -0.99 3.88
N THR A 138 17.09 -2.05 3.19
CA THR A 138 17.27 -2.21 1.73
C THR A 138 16.03 -1.86 0.91
N MET A 139 14.87 -1.75 1.59
CA MET A 139 13.59 -1.41 0.99
C MET A 139 13.18 0.03 1.29
N SER A 140 12.19 0.54 0.57
CA SER A 140 11.63 1.85 0.84
C SER A 140 10.76 1.88 2.10
N ARG A 141 10.62 3.08 2.67
CA ARG A 141 9.74 3.35 3.82
C ARG A 141 8.32 2.85 3.57
N GLU A 142 7.75 3.14 2.40
CA GLU A 142 6.39 2.75 2.03
C GLU A 142 6.25 1.21 1.94
N LYS A 143 7.28 0.53 1.44
CA LYS A 143 7.29 -0.94 1.35
C LYS A 143 7.35 -1.58 2.72
N LEU A 144 8.20 -1.06 3.62
CA LEU A 144 8.28 -1.52 5.00
C LEU A 144 6.94 -1.30 5.72
N VAL A 145 6.38 -0.09 5.62
CA VAL A 145 5.08 0.24 6.21
C VAL A 145 3.98 -0.72 5.74
N SER A 146 3.87 -0.93 4.43
CA SER A 146 2.88 -1.86 3.86
C SER A 146 3.08 -3.29 4.36
N THR A 147 4.34 -3.74 4.51
CA THR A 147 4.66 -5.09 4.99
C THR A 147 4.20 -5.28 6.43
N LEU A 148 4.43 -4.31 7.31
CA LEU A 148 4.03 -4.37 8.71
C LEU A 148 2.52 -4.18 8.89
N GLN A 149 1.88 -3.34 8.07
CA GLN A 149 0.42 -3.22 8.07
C GLN A 149 -0.28 -4.52 7.65
N LYS A 150 0.28 -5.25 6.67
CA LYS A 150 -0.22 -6.60 6.30
C LYS A 150 -0.08 -7.62 7.43
N ARG A 151 0.82 -7.38 8.38
CA ARG A 151 0.95 -8.16 9.61
C ARG A 151 0.00 -7.71 10.72
N GLY A 152 -0.81 -6.68 10.50
CA GLY A 152 -1.87 -6.26 11.41
C GLY A 152 -1.56 -5.03 12.26
N PHE A 153 -0.36 -4.46 12.14
CA PHE A 153 0.02 -3.26 12.89
C PHE A 153 -0.61 -1.99 12.30
N SER A 154 -0.91 -1.01 13.16
CA SER A 154 -1.41 0.29 12.72
C SER A 154 -0.33 1.10 12.03
N TYR A 155 -0.75 2.05 11.21
CA TYR A 155 0.17 3.05 10.69
C TYR A 155 0.89 3.80 11.83
N GLN A 156 0.19 4.13 12.92
CA GLN A 156 0.77 4.84 14.07
C GLN A 156 1.83 4.01 14.78
N GLN A 157 1.54 2.74 15.10
CA GLN A 157 2.50 1.82 15.73
C GLN A 157 3.75 1.65 14.86
N VAL A 158 3.53 1.44 13.55
CA VAL A 158 4.62 1.30 12.57
C VAL A 158 5.46 2.57 12.49
N LYS A 159 4.83 3.75 12.48
CA LYS A 159 5.54 5.02 12.48
C LYS A 159 6.44 5.14 13.71
N VAL A 160 5.87 4.91 14.91
CA VAL A 160 6.62 4.98 16.18
C VAL A 160 7.79 3.99 16.17
N ALA A 161 7.55 2.74 15.76
CA ALA A 161 8.59 1.72 15.75
C ALA A 161 9.71 2.01 14.74
N ILE A 162 9.37 2.56 13.56
CA ILE A 162 10.38 3.03 12.60
C ILE A 162 11.16 4.21 13.16
N ASP A 163 10.49 5.19 13.77
CA ASP A 163 11.14 6.40 14.28
C ASP A 163 12.07 6.11 15.48
N GLN A 164 11.80 5.03 16.25
CA GLN A 164 12.66 4.56 17.34
C GLN A 164 13.81 3.67 16.88
N HIS A 165 13.81 3.19 15.64
CA HIS A 165 14.83 2.28 15.14
C HIS A 165 16.19 2.99 14.99
N PRO A 166 17.33 2.40 15.43
CA PRO A 166 18.65 3.07 15.36
C PRO A 166 19.05 3.52 13.95
N GLN A 167 18.66 2.75 12.93
CA GLN A 167 18.95 3.04 11.52
C GLN A 167 17.82 3.76 10.77
N ALA A 168 16.87 4.39 11.48
CA ALA A 168 15.73 5.07 10.87
C ALA A 168 16.13 6.11 9.81
N HIS A 169 17.26 6.80 10.03
CA HIS A 169 17.82 7.80 9.12
C HIS A 169 18.20 7.23 7.74
N GLN A 170 18.48 5.92 7.64
CA GLN A 170 18.81 5.25 6.38
C GLN A 170 17.56 4.89 5.57
N LEU A 171 16.38 4.88 6.19
CA LEU A 171 15.14 4.43 5.56
C LEU A 171 14.56 5.52 4.65
N LYS A 172 14.86 5.38 3.35
CA LYS A 172 14.46 6.32 2.31
C LYS A 172 13.05 6.05 1.79
N SER A 173 12.35 7.12 1.40
CA SER A 173 11.10 7.03 0.65
C SER A 173 11.34 6.58 -0.80
N ASN A 174 10.29 6.12 -1.47
CA ASN A 174 10.33 5.81 -2.90
C ASN A 174 10.81 6.99 -3.75
N ILE A 175 10.46 8.22 -3.36
CA ILE A 175 10.85 9.44 -4.07
C ILE A 175 12.36 9.67 -3.91
N GLN A 176 12.88 9.58 -2.69
CA GLN A 176 14.32 9.72 -2.40
C GLN A 176 15.16 8.66 -3.13
N ILE A 177 14.74 7.39 -3.11
CA ILE A 177 15.46 6.31 -3.82
C ILE A 177 15.50 6.59 -5.33
N LYS A 178 14.40 7.11 -5.90
CA LYS A 178 14.37 7.50 -7.32
C LYS A 178 15.24 8.73 -7.60
N ALA A 179 15.29 9.67 -6.67
CA ALA A 179 16.09 10.88 -6.78
C ALA A 179 17.59 10.57 -6.80
N GLU A 180 18.06 9.72 -5.89
CA GLU A 180 19.48 9.32 -5.82
C GLU A 180 19.96 8.55 -7.05
N LYS A 181 19.05 7.82 -7.70
CA LYS A 181 19.33 7.12 -8.95
C LYS A 181 19.17 8.00 -10.20
N ALA A 182 18.63 9.21 -10.04
CA ALA A 182 18.38 10.09 -11.17
C ALA A 182 19.67 10.77 -11.64
N ASP A 183 19.89 10.74 -12.94
CA ASP A 183 20.94 11.48 -13.60
C ASP A 183 20.44 12.91 -13.87
N LEU A 184 21.04 13.89 -13.20
CA LEU A 184 20.60 15.30 -13.24
C LEU A 184 20.62 15.86 -14.66
N ALA A 185 21.68 15.59 -15.43
CA ALA A 185 21.82 16.06 -16.81
C ALA A 185 20.72 15.48 -17.71
N LYS A 186 20.47 14.17 -17.61
CA LYS A 186 19.39 13.53 -18.38
C LYS A 186 18.02 14.07 -18.03
N GLU A 187 17.74 14.36 -16.76
CA GLU A 187 16.45 14.90 -16.35
C GLU A 187 16.26 16.35 -16.81
N VAL A 188 17.29 17.20 -16.71
CA VAL A 188 17.27 18.57 -17.25
C VAL A 188 16.98 18.56 -18.75
N LEU A 189 17.77 17.80 -19.54
CA LEU A 189 17.58 17.71 -20.99
C LEU A 189 16.21 17.14 -21.35
N LYS A 190 15.72 16.15 -20.61
CA LYS A 190 14.37 15.60 -20.81
C LYS A 190 13.28 16.63 -20.62
N TYR A 191 13.38 17.51 -19.62
CA TYR A 191 12.38 18.56 -19.40
C TYR A 191 12.53 19.72 -20.39
N ALA A 192 13.76 20.08 -20.76
CA ALA A 192 14.03 21.08 -21.80
C ALA A 192 13.43 20.66 -23.16
N ARG A 193 13.60 19.39 -23.57
CA ARG A 193 12.95 18.83 -24.79
C ARG A 193 11.42 18.85 -24.73
N LYS A 194 10.82 18.94 -23.55
CA LYS A 194 9.37 19.10 -23.36
C LYS A 194 8.93 20.57 -23.44
N GLY A 195 9.84 21.50 -23.75
CA GLY A 195 9.56 22.93 -23.85
C GLY A 195 9.27 23.57 -22.49
N LYS A 196 10.01 23.16 -21.46
CA LYS A 196 9.99 23.77 -20.12
C LYS A 196 11.23 24.63 -19.95
N GLY A 197 11.05 25.86 -19.46
CA GLY A 197 12.15 26.73 -19.08
C GLY A 197 12.70 26.40 -17.69
N LEU A 198 13.83 27.01 -17.35
CA LEU A 198 14.64 26.68 -16.17
C LEU A 198 13.84 26.71 -14.86
N THR A 199 12.93 27.67 -14.66
CA THR A 199 12.16 27.80 -13.42
C THR A 199 11.26 26.57 -13.18
N VAL A 200 10.59 26.09 -14.22
CA VAL A 200 9.73 24.90 -14.11
C VAL A 200 10.60 23.64 -14.00
N ILE A 201 11.72 23.56 -14.70
CA ILE A 201 12.69 22.45 -14.54
C ILE A 201 13.13 22.36 -13.08
N GLN A 202 13.54 23.47 -12.46
CA GLN A 202 13.92 23.54 -11.05
C GLN A 202 12.79 23.06 -10.14
N GLN A 203 11.56 23.51 -10.37
CA GLN A 203 10.41 23.10 -9.58
C GLN A 203 10.16 21.59 -9.66
N GLU A 204 10.24 21.02 -10.86
CA GLU A 204 10.05 19.59 -11.11
C GLU A 204 11.13 18.72 -10.44
N LEU A 205 12.39 19.14 -10.51
CA LEU A 205 13.49 18.45 -9.84
C LEU A 205 13.32 18.47 -8.32
N ARG A 206 12.93 19.62 -7.75
CA ARG A 206 12.65 19.78 -6.31
C ARG A 206 11.47 18.94 -5.85
N GLN A 207 10.37 18.89 -6.60
CA GLN A 207 9.22 18.03 -6.29
C GLN A 207 9.61 16.55 -6.22
N ARG A 208 10.60 16.15 -7.03
CA ARG A 208 11.16 14.79 -7.05
C ARG A 208 12.32 14.59 -6.08
N GLN A 209 12.68 15.60 -5.28
CA GLN A 209 13.81 15.61 -4.34
C GLN A 209 15.16 15.29 -4.97
N ILE A 210 15.33 15.58 -6.27
CA ILE A 210 16.63 15.46 -6.94
C ILE A 210 17.50 16.62 -6.46
N ASP A 211 18.75 16.31 -6.11
CA ASP A 211 19.71 17.33 -5.69
C ASP A 211 19.97 18.32 -6.83
N THR A 212 19.78 19.61 -6.55
CA THR A 212 19.96 20.70 -7.51
C THR A 212 21.18 21.57 -7.19
N SER A 213 22.06 21.14 -6.28
CA SER A 213 23.25 21.91 -5.87
C SER A 213 24.13 22.27 -7.06
N GLU A 214 24.35 21.32 -7.97
CA GLU A 214 25.14 21.50 -9.20
C GLU A 214 24.30 21.93 -10.42
N LEU A 215 23.06 22.38 -10.22
CA LEU A 215 22.19 22.68 -11.35
C LEU A 215 22.69 23.89 -12.15
N SER A 216 23.15 24.96 -11.51
CA SER A 216 23.63 26.16 -12.21
C SER A 216 24.84 25.84 -13.09
N SER A 217 25.86 25.22 -12.50
CA SER A 217 27.10 24.82 -13.19
C SER A 217 26.82 23.81 -14.33
N LEU A 218 25.83 22.93 -14.16
CA LEU A 218 25.37 22.02 -15.20
C LEU A 218 24.68 22.74 -16.36
N ILE A 219 23.79 23.69 -16.08
CA ILE A 219 23.08 24.43 -17.13
C ILE A 219 24.08 25.20 -18.00
N ASP A 220 25.01 25.92 -17.39
CA ASP A 220 26.04 26.68 -18.12
C ASP A 220 26.88 25.76 -19.02
N ARG A 221 27.25 24.58 -18.51
CA ARG A 221 27.98 23.57 -19.30
C ARG A 221 27.16 23.05 -20.48
N LEU A 222 25.88 22.71 -20.25
CA LEU A 222 25.01 22.18 -21.32
C LEU A 222 24.73 23.22 -22.41
N ILE A 223 24.66 24.50 -22.05
CA ILE A 223 24.55 25.60 -23.01
C ILE A 223 25.85 25.73 -23.83
N ASN A 224 27.00 25.73 -23.16
CA ASN A 224 28.31 25.82 -23.85
C ASN A 224 28.60 24.61 -24.76
N GLU A 225 28.08 23.42 -24.42
CA GLU A 225 28.15 22.22 -25.25
C GLU A 225 27.07 22.17 -26.35
N GLU A 226 26.28 23.25 -26.54
CA GLU A 226 25.18 23.36 -27.51
C GLU A 226 24.09 22.27 -27.34
N GLN A 227 24.01 21.65 -26.16
CA GLN A 227 23.00 20.63 -25.85
C GLN A 227 21.70 21.24 -25.31
N LEU A 228 21.73 22.51 -24.91
CA LEU A 228 20.64 23.21 -24.30
C LEU A 228 20.59 24.66 -24.80
N ASP A 229 19.45 25.04 -25.37
CA ASP A 229 19.19 26.42 -25.78
C ASP A 229 17.77 26.82 -25.35
N PHE A 230 17.68 27.63 -24.30
CA PHE A 230 16.39 28.11 -23.79
C PHE A 230 15.78 29.20 -24.65
N TYR A 231 16.57 29.99 -25.39
CA TYR A 231 16.07 31.06 -26.26
C TYR A 231 15.36 30.45 -27.47
N SER A 232 16.03 29.53 -28.16
CA SER A 232 15.43 28.79 -29.29
C SER A 232 14.21 27.97 -28.83
N SER A 233 14.31 27.28 -27.68
CA SER A 233 13.17 26.55 -27.13
C SER A 233 11.98 27.46 -26.81
N CYS A 234 12.22 28.67 -26.29
CA CYS A 234 11.18 29.65 -25.97
C CYS A 234 10.44 30.09 -27.24
N LEU A 235 11.18 30.43 -28.30
CA LEU A 235 10.63 30.80 -29.60
C LEU A 235 9.78 29.68 -30.20
N GLU A 236 10.26 28.44 -30.18
CA GLU A 236 9.48 27.28 -30.63
C GLU A 236 8.18 27.10 -29.85
N GLN A 237 8.16 27.40 -28.54
CA GLN A 237 6.93 27.32 -27.75
C GLN A 237 5.96 28.46 -28.08
N LEU A 238 6.45 29.63 -28.44
CA LEU A 238 5.64 30.76 -28.90
C LEU A 238 4.95 30.40 -30.22
N GLN A 239 5.73 29.95 -31.21
CA GLN A 239 5.27 29.63 -32.58
C GLN A 239 4.24 28.49 -32.65
N LYS A 240 4.14 27.65 -31.61
CA LYS A 240 3.09 26.61 -31.51
C LYS A 240 1.67 27.16 -31.38
N LYS A 241 1.51 28.45 -31.08
CA LYS A 241 0.22 29.12 -30.98
C LYS A 241 0.28 30.47 -31.70
N SER A 242 -0.72 30.75 -32.54
CA SER A 242 -0.81 32.06 -33.18
C SER A 242 -1.30 33.11 -32.17
N TYR A 243 -0.46 34.07 -31.87
CA TYR A 243 -0.82 35.28 -31.12
C TYR A 243 -0.66 36.48 -32.05
N ASP A 244 -1.58 37.44 -31.99
CA ASP A 244 -1.37 38.74 -32.63
C ASP A 244 -0.49 39.59 -31.72
N LEU A 245 0.80 39.67 -32.03
CA LEU A 245 1.77 40.34 -31.18
C LEU A 245 1.69 41.87 -31.23
N ASN A 246 0.93 42.43 -32.19
CA ASN A 246 0.62 43.86 -32.26
C ASN A 246 -0.49 44.26 -31.27
N ASP A 247 -1.37 43.32 -30.89
CA ASP A 247 -2.33 43.52 -29.83
C ASP A 247 -1.67 43.31 -28.46
N HIS A 248 -1.67 44.37 -27.65
CA HIS A 248 -1.15 44.34 -26.29
C HIS A 248 -1.79 43.22 -25.44
N LYS A 249 -3.07 42.90 -25.64
CA LYS A 249 -3.76 41.86 -24.88
C LYS A 249 -3.29 40.46 -25.27
N GLU A 250 -3.16 40.17 -26.56
CA GLU A 250 -2.61 38.89 -27.05
C GLU A 250 -1.13 38.73 -26.71
N ARG A 251 -0.31 39.79 -26.84
CA ARG A 251 1.09 39.80 -26.39
C ARG A 251 1.22 39.48 -24.89
N SER A 252 0.35 40.06 -24.06
CA SER A 252 0.32 39.77 -22.61
C SER A 252 -0.03 38.30 -22.34
N LYS A 253 -0.96 37.71 -23.10
CA LYS A 253 -1.30 36.28 -22.99
C LYS A 253 -0.13 35.38 -23.40
N ALA A 254 0.59 35.72 -24.47
CA ALA A 254 1.77 35.00 -24.92
C ALA A 254 2.88 35.03 -23.87
N TYR A 255 3.19 36.21 -23.32
CA TYR A 255 4.15 36.37 -22.24
C TYR A 255 3.77 35.52 -21.02
N ALA A 256 2.50 35.59 -20.59
CA ALA A 256 2.02 34.83 -19.45
C ALA A 256 2.08 33.31 -19.69
N MET A 257 1.88 32.86 -20.93
CA MET A 257 2.00 31.45 -21.32
C MET A 257 3.43 30.95 -21.20
N LEU A 258 4.40 31.69 -21.72
CA LEU A 258 5.82 31.34 -21.65
C LEU A 258 6.38 31.45 -20.23
N SER A 259 5.95 32.46 -19.47
CA SER A 259 6.30 32.59 -18.04
C SER A 259 5.80 31.40 -17.22
N ARG A 260 4.56 30.93 -17.46
CA ARG A 260 4.04 29.68 -16.84
C ARG A 260 4.80 28.44 -17.27
N LYS A 261 5.45 28.44 -18.44
CA LYS A 261 6.36 27.38 -18.89
C LYS A 261 7.75 27.47 -18.25
N GLY A 262 8.05 28.56 -17.53
CA GLY A 262 9.25 28.73 -16.74
C GLY A 262 10.42 29.39 -17.47
N PHE A 263 10.16 30.05 -18.59
CA PHE A 263 11.17 30.84 -19.30
C PHE A 263 11.43 32.17 -18.56
N SER A 264 12.66 32.66 -18.65
CA SER A 264 13.07 33.92 -18.04
C SER A 264 12.47 35.13 -18.77
N SER A 265 12.47 36.30 -18.13
CA SER A 265 11.98 37.53 -18.77
C SER A 265 12.74 37.86 -20.06
N ASP A 266 14.04 37.58 -20.08
CA ASP A 266 14.92 37.90 -21.19
C ASP A 266 14.71 36.93 -22.37
N GLU A 267 14.57 35.64 -22.10
CA GLU A 267 14.18 34.63 -23.11
C GLU A 267 12.83 34.97 -23.76
N ILE A 268 11.85 35.39 -22.96
CA ILE A 268 10.52 35.73 -23.46
C ILE A 268 10.56 37.00 -24.31
N LYS A 269 11.28 38.04 -23.86
CA LYS A 269 11.42 39.28 -24.63
C LYS A 269 12.10 39.03 -25.96
N PHE A 270 13.14 38.21 -25.98
CA PHE A 270 13.83 37.79 -27.19
C PHE A 270 12.87 37.06 -28.15
N ALA A 271 12.13 36.05 -27.66
CA ALA A 271 11.17 35.34 -28.50
C ALA A 271 10.08 36.26 -29.08
N LEU A 272 9.60 37.24 -28.30
CA LEU A 272 8.61 38.22 -28.75
C LEU A 272 9.17 39.27 -29.72
N SER A 273 10.48 39.55 -29.73
CA SER A 273 11.08 40.44 -30.73
C SER A 273 11.30 39.71 -32.05
N GLU A 274 11.83 38.49 -32.00
CA GLU A 274 12.14 37.69 -33.19
C GLU A 274 10.89 37.24 -33.96
N ASP A 275 9.78 36.93 -33.27
CA ASP A 275 8.51 36.55 -33.92
C ASP A 275 7.74 37.75 -34.49
N ASN A 276 8.14 38.98 -34.15
CA ASN A 276 7.58 40.23 -34.71
C ASN A 276 8.31 40.72 -35.97
N GLU A 277 9.49 40.17 -36.28
CA GLU A 277 10.24 40.43 -37.52
C GLU A 277 9.78 39.50 -38.65
#